data_AF-A0A7Y1Y8F7-F1
#
_entry.id   AF-A0A7Y1Y8F7-F1
#
_cell.length_a   1.000
_cell.length_b   1.000
_cell.length_c   1.000
_cell.angle_alpha   90.00
_cell.angle_beta   90.00
_cell.angle_gamma   90.00
#
_symmetry.space_group_name_H-M   'P 1'
#
loop_
_entity.id
_entity.type
_entity.pdbx_description
1 polymer ?
#
loop_
_entity_poly.entity_id
_entity_poly.type
_entity_poly.pdbx_seq_one_letter_code
_entity_poly.pdbx_strand_id
1 'polypeptide(L)'
;MIEFPAIAPGEPLSVSASLYTTFLRCPGQALANVQGHYGPDSRASFSGMLAHRIFARHLTSGVISSDDFSSACREEIGQAMNPKLGSLQMRPSELRGVIAEVGELYQRFQLRSADGCVGVEQELIFDVGSGITLRGRIDAVFDDPRGVRLVDWKTGSLGAANDQLDFYALLWGLDRGELPAAVEAVSVSSGERYE
;
A
#
# COMPACT_ATOMS: atom_id res chain seq x y z
N MET A 1 -34.12 24.78 30.90
CA MET A 1 -32.96 23.89 30.71
C MET A 1 -33.14 23.28 29.33
N ILE A 2 -32.19 23.47 28.41
CA ILE A 2 -32.27 22.86 27.07
C ILE A 2 -31.60 21.50 27.18
N GLU A 3 -32.39 20.43 27.09
CA GLU A 3 -31.85 19.07 26.97
C GLU A 3 -31.53 18.82 25.49
N PHE A 4 -30.25 18.58 25.20
CA PHE A 4 -29.87 18.11 23.88
C PHE A 4 -30.20 16.61 23.78
N PRO A 5 -30.80 16.17 22.66
CA PRO A 5 -31.07 14.75 22.45
C PRO A 5 -29.75 13.97 22.42
N ALA A 6 -29.77 12.76 22.98
CA ALA A 6 -28.65 11.84 22.87
C ALA A 6 -28.34 11.62 21.38
N ILE A 7 -27.14 11.98 20.95
CA ILE A 7 -26.68 11.74 19.59
C ILE A 7 -26.47 10.24 19.46
N ALA A 8 -27.22 9.60 18.56
CA ALA A 8 -27.02 8.20 18.24
C ALA A 8 -25.59 8.00 17.71
N PRO A 9 -24.87 6.94 18.13
CA PRO A 9 -23.56 6.66 17.58
C PRO A 9 -23.66 6.53 16.05
N GLY A 10 -22.70 7.13 15.35
CA GLY A 10 -22.60 7.03 13.90
C GLY A 10 -22.28 5.62 13.43
N GLU A 11 -22.27 5.42 12.11
CA GLU A 11 -21.81 4.17 11.51
C GLU A 11 -20.32 3.93 11.83
N PRO A 12 -19.90 2.65 12.04
CA PRO A 12 -18.50 2.33 12.26
C PRO A 12 -17.61 2.83 11.11
N LEU A 13 -16.47 3.43 11.45
CA LEU A 13 -15.56 4.04 10.50
C LEU A 13 -14.21 3.32 10.52
N SER A 14 -13.79 2.81 9.37
CA SER A 14 -12.44 2.30 9.15
C SER A 14 -11.57 3.40 8.55
N VAL A 15 -10.52 3.82 9.27
CA VAL A 15 -9.57 4.84 8.83
C VAL A 15 -8.27 4.17 8.39
N SER A 16 -7.91 4.36 7.12
CA SER A 16 -6.60 3.96 6.59
C SER A 16 -5.65 5.14 6.44
N ALA A 17 -4.36 4.88 6.30
CA ALA A 17 -3.37 5.93 6.04
C ALA A 17 -3.71 6.75 4.77
N SER A 18 -4.19 6.08 3.72
CA SER A 18 -4.67 6.74 2.50
C SER A 18 -5.91 7.59 2.74
N LEU A 19 -6.86 7.14 3.58
CA LEU A 19 -8.03 7.93 3.93
C LEU A 19 -7.65 9.14 4.78
N TYR A 20 -6.76 8.97 5.76
CA TYR A 20 -6.25 10.03 6.61
C TYR A 20 -5.54 11.12 5.80
N THR A 21 -4.59 10.74 4.95
CA THR A 21 -3.87 11.67 4.07
C THR A 21 -4.78 12.33 3.02
N THR A 22 -5.87 11.65 2.62
CA THR A 22 -6.91 12.26 1.78
C THR A 22 -7.71 13.30 2.57
N PHE A 23 -8.06 13.01 3.82
CA PHE A 23 -8.81 13.92 4.69
C PHE A 23 -8.03 15.20 4.95
N LEU A 24 -6.72 15.11 5.26
CA LEU A 24 -5.86 16.29 5.45
C LEU A 24 -5.81 17.19 4.22
N ARG A 25 -5.88 16.61 3.02
CA ARG A 25 -5.88 17.36 1.74
C ARG A 25 -7.25 17.90 1.37
N CYS A 26 -8.28 17.07 1.47
CA CYS A 26 -9.65 17.38 1.09
C CYS A 26 -10.65 16.49 1.86
N PRO A 27 -11.24 16.99 2.97
CA PRO A 27 -12.22 16.23 3.75
C PRO A 27 -13.44 15.75 2.94
N GLY A 28 -13.88 16.55 1.96
CA GLY A 28 -14.98 16.17 1.07
C GLY A 28 -14.66 14.96 0.21
N GLN A 29 -13.42 14.84 -0.29
CA GLN A 29 -12.97 13.66 -1.02
C GLN A 29 -12.84 12.44 -0.11
N ALA A 30 -12.38 12.63 1.13
CA ALA A 30 -12.34 11.54 2.10
C ALA A 30 -13.74 11.00 2.42
N LEU A 31 -14.73 11.89 2.59
CA LEU A 31 -16.13 11.48 2.76
C LEU A 31 -16.66 10.72 1.54
N ALA A 32 -16.37 11.20 0.33
CA ALA A 32 -16.73 10.50 -0.90
C ALA A 32 -16.14 9.08 -0.95
N ASN A 33 -14.87 8.91 -0.57
CA ASN A 33 -14.22 7.60 -0.52
C ASN A 33 -14.90 6.66 0.51
N VAL A 34 -15.28 7.17 1.69
CA VAL A 34 -16.02 6.40 2.71
C VAL A 34 -17.37 5.90 2.15
N GLN A 35 -18.02 6.71 1.32
CA GLN A 35 -19.27 6.35 0.65
C GLN A 35 -19.07 5.45 -0.58
N GLY A 36 -17.84 5.03 -0.88
CA GLY A 36 -17.52 4.20 -2.03
C GLY A 36 -17.38 4.95 -3.36
N HIS A 37 -17.39 6.28 -3.34
CA HIS A 37 -17.19 7.12 -4.53
C HIS A 37 -15.70 7.34 -4.79
N TYR A 38 -15.08 6.38 -5.45
CA TYR A 38 -13.69 6.46 -5.89
C TYR A 38 -13.58 7.08 -7.30
N GLY A 39 -12.43 7.69 -7.59
CA GLY A 39 -12.09 8.09 -8.96
C GLY A 39 -12.01 6.88 -9.91
N PRO A 40 -12.03 7.12 -11.24
CA PRO A 40 -11.94 6.04 -12.22
C PRO A 40 -10.62 5.28 -12.07
N ASP A 41 -10.65 3.98 -12.34
CA ASP A 41 -9.44 3.19 -12.46
C ASP A 41 -8.52 3.82 -13.51
N SER A 42 -7.21 3.78 -13.26
CA SER A 42 -6.20 4.30 -14.19
C SER A 42 -5.12 3.25 -14.46
N ARG A 43 -4.52 3.33 -15.66
CA ARG A 43 -3.36 2.51 -16.03
C ARG A 43 -2.21 2.65 -15.03
N ALA A 44 -1.99 3.86 -14.51
CA ALA A 44 -0.94 4.13 -13.51
C ALA A 44 -1.21 3.39 -12.19
N SER A 45 -2.46 3.45 -11.67
CA SER A 45 -2.85 2.71 -10.47
C SER A 45 -2.78 1.19 -10.68
N PHE A 46 -3.18 0.70 -11.86
CA PHE A 46 -3.08 -0.71 -12.21
C PHE A 46 -1.61 -1.19 -12.27
N SER A 47 -0.74 -0.44 -12.95
CA SER A 47 0.70 -0.73 -13.04
C SER A 47 1.34 -0.75 -11.64
N GLY A 48 1.02 0.25 -10.81
CA GLY A 48 1.47 0.31 -9.43
C GLY A 48 1.05 -0.91 -8.62
N MET A 49 -0.23 -1.28 -8.66
CA MET A 49 -0.74 -2.45 -7.96
C MET A 49 -0.07 -3.74 -8.41
N LEU A 50 0.12 -3.92 -9.72
CA LEU A 50 0.81 -5.10 -10.26
C LEU A 50 2.26 -5.18 -9.77
N ALA A 51 2.97 -4.05 -9.76
CA ALA A 51 4.34 -3.99 -9.26
C ALA A 51 4.44 -4.39 -7.78
N HIS A 52 3.57 -3.87 -6.90
CA HIS A 52 3.56 -4.26 -5.48
C HIS A 52 3.34 -5.77 -5.30
N ARG A 53 2.41 -6.36 -6.05
CA ARG A 53 2.17 -7.82 -6.00
C ARG A 53 3.41 -8.62 -6.42
N ILE A 54 4.12 -8.15 -7.44
CA ILE A 54 5.37 -8.78 -7.89
C ILE A 54 6.49 -8.62 -6.85
N PHE A 55 6.60 -7.46 -6.19
CA PHE A 55 7.55 -7.26 -5.10
C PHE A 55 7.24 -8.17 -3.91
N ALA A 56 5.97 -8.27 -3.52
CA ALA A 56 5.52 -9.15 -2.46
C ALA A 56 5.82 -10.62 -2.77
N ARG A 57 5.55 -11.06 -4.01
CA ARG A 57 5.90 -12.41 -4.49
C ARG A 57 7.41 -12.64 -4.44
N HIS A 58 8.23 -11.66 -4.82
CA HIS A 58 9.69 -11.78 -4.71
C HIS A 58 10.14 -11.97 -3.26
N LEU A 59 9.61 -11.18 -2.32
CA LEU A 59 9.98 -11.28 -0.92
C LEU A 59 9.50 -12.60 -0.29
N THR A 60 8.37 -13.14 -0.75
CA THR A 60 7.78 -14.38 -0.21
C THR A 60 8.33 -15.65 -0.84
N SER A 61 8.51 -15.65 -2.15
CA SER A 61 8.81 -16.85 -2.95
C SER A 61 10.19 -16.82 -3.61
N GLY A 62 10.93 -15.73 -3.42
CA GLY A 62 12.25 -15.52 -3.99
C GLY A 62 12.24 -14.92 -5.39
N VAL A 63 13.43 -14.85 -5.99
CA VAL A 63 13.67 -14.19 -7.28
C VAL A 63 12.83 -14.83 -8.39
N ILE A 64 12.14 -14.00 -9.17
CA ILE A 64 11.42 -14.38 -10.37
C ILE A 64 12.39 -14.24 -11.55
N SER A 65 12.56 -15.31 -12.31
CA SER A 65 13.43 -15.32 -13.48
C SER A 65 12.88 -14.40 -14.59
N SER A 66 13.75 -13.95 -15.50
CA SER A 66 13.31 -13.17 -16.67
C SER A 66 12.31 -13.92 -17.54
N ASP A 67 12.49 -15.24 -17.66
CA ASP A 67 11.69 -16.10 -18.53
C ASP A 67 10.30 -16.32 -17.96
N ASP A 68 10.18 -16.35 -16.63
CA ASP A 68 8.91 -16.56 -15.92
C ASP A 68 8.16 -15.26 -15.62
N PHE A 69 8.83 -14.11 -15.71
CA PHE A 69 8.29 -12.81 -15.26
C PHE A 69 6.92 -12.48 -15.87
N SER A 70 6.77 -12.73 -17.17
CA SER A 70 5.52 -12.47 -17.88
C SER A 70 4.39 -13.41 -17.44
N SER A 71 4.71 -14.65 -17.07
CA SER A 71 3.74 -15.60 -16.50
C SER A 71 3.33 -15.15 -15.10
N ALA A 72 4.31 -14.81 -14.25
CA ALA A 72 4.08 -14.33 -12.90
C ALA A 72 3.15 -13.11 -12.88
N CYS A 73 3.36 -12.13 -13.77
CA CYS A 73 2.46 -10.97 -13.90
C CYS A 73 1.03 -11.39 -14.24
N ARG A 74 0.84 -12.33 -15.18
CA ARG A 74 -0.51 -12.79 -15.57
C ARG A 74 -1.20 -13.56 -14.46
N GLU A 75 -0.46 -14.36 -13.70
CA GLU A 75 -0.96 -15.07 -12.52
C GLU A 75 -1.46 -14.06 -11.47
N GLU A 76 -0.67 -13.04 -11.13
CA GLU A 76 -1.06 -12.00 -10.18
C GLU A 76 -2.31 -11.23 -10.65
N ILE A 77 -2.38 -10.92 -11.94
CA ILE A 77 -3.56 -10.28 -12.54
C ILE A 77 -4.79 -11.18 -12.39
N GLY A 78 -4.66 -12.46 -12.72
CA GLY A 78 -5.75 -13.43 -12.69
C GLY A 78 -6.30 -13.67 -11.29
N GLN A 79 -5.45 -13.62 -10.26
CA GLN A 79 -5.83 -13.84 -8.88
C GLN A 79 -6.64 -12.69 -8.28
N ALA A 80 -6.30 -11.42 -8.59
CA ALA A 80 -6.83 -10.29 -7.82
C ALA A 80 -7.17 -9.03 -8.63
N MET A 81 -6.79 -8.94 -9.92
CA MET A 81 -6.86 -7.69 -10.67
C MET A 81 -7.77 -7.75 -11.92
N ASN A 82 -8.41 -8.89 -12.20
CA ASN A 82 -9.35 -9.05 -13.32
C ASN A 82 -10.45 -7.95 -13.38
N PRO A 83 -11.10 -7.55 -12.28
CA PRO A 83 -12.10 -6.48 -12.32
C PRO A 83 -11.52 -5.13 -12.80
N LYS A 84 -10.32 -4.78 -12.32
CA LYS A 84 -9.61 -3.54 -12.71
C LYS A 84 -9.09 -3.60 -14.15
N LEU A 85 -8.69 -4.78 -14.62
CA LEU A 85 -8.33 -4.97 -16.01
C LEU A 85 -9.55 -4.74 -16.93
N GLY A 86 -10.72 -5.28 -16.52
CA GLY A 86 -11.98 -5.12 -17.24
C GLY A 86 -12.47 -3.67 -17.29
N SER A 87 -12.38 -2.94 -16.18
CA SER A 87 -12.78 -1.52 -16.11
C SER A 87 -11.93 -0.62 -17.02
N LEU A 88 -10.64 -0.95 -17.17
CA LEU A 88 -9.72 -0.21 -18.02
C LEU A 88 -9.84 -0.55 -19.51
N GLN A 89 -10.56 -1.62 -19.87
CA GLN A 89 -10.74 -2.09 -21.26
C GLN A 89 -9.42 -2.19 -22.04
N MET A 90 -8.33 -2.54 -21.35
CA MET A 90 -6.99 -2.54 -21.94
C MET A 90 -6.86 -3.59 -23.05
N ARG A 91 -6.31 -3.18 -24.18
CA ARG A 91 -5.96 -4.08 -25.28
C ARG A 91 -4.76 -4.95 -24.89
N PRO A 92 -4.60 -6.14 -25.49
CA PRO A 92 -3.46 -7.02 -25.21
C PRO A 92 -2.09 -6.35 -25.41
N SER A 93 -1.96 -5.41 -26.34
CA SER A 93 -0.72 -4.64 -26.55
C SER A 93 -0.41 -3.66 -25.42
N GLU A 94 -1.44 -3.04 -24.85
CA GLU A 94 -1.30 -2.12 -23.71
C GLU A 94 -0.91 -2.89 -22.46
N LEU A 95 -1.52 -4.06 -22.24
CA LEU A 95 -1.14 -4.95 -21.15
C LEU A 95 0.31 -5.42 -21.26
N ARG A 96 0.80 -5.74 -22.47
CA ARG A 96 2.23 -6.04 -22.68
C ARG A 96 3.12 -4.85 -22.31
N GLY A 97 2.72 -3.62 -22.63
CA GLY A 97 3.42 -2.41 -22.23
C GLY A 97 3.48 -2.24 -20.70
N VAL A 98 2.37 -2.49 -20.01
CA VAL A 98 2.33 -2.49 -18.53
C VAL A 98 3.28 -3.54 -17.95
N ILE A 99 3.26 -4.77 -18.46
CA ILE A 99 4.16 -5.84 -17.98
C ILE A 99 5.62 -5.44 -18.18
N ALA A 100 5.96 -4.82 -19.32
CA ALA A 100 7.33 -4.34 -19.56
C ALA A 100 7.75 -3.26 -18.56
N GLU A 101 6.90 -2.25 -18.31
CA GLU A 101 7.18 -1.20 -17.31
C GLU A 101 7.33 -1.75 -15.88
N VAL A 102 6.48 -2.70 -15.50
CA VAL A 102 6.60 -3.38 -14.20
C VAL A 102 7.89 -4.21 -14.15
N GLY A 103 8.33 -4.78 -15.27
CA GLY A 103 9.63 -5.43 -15.40
C GLY A 103 10.81 -4.50 -15.11
N GLU A 104 10.78 -3.28 -15.63
CA GLU A 104 11.82 -2.27 -15.34
C GLU A 104 11.85 -1.89 -13.86
N LEU A 105 10.67 -1.73 -13.24
CA LEU A 105 10.56 -1.50 -11.79
C LEU A 105 11.09 -2.70 -11.00
N TYR A 106 10.78 -3.92 -11.43
CA TYR A 106 11.23 -5.14 -10.77
C TYR A 106 12.75 -5.30 -10.81
N GLN A 107 13.38 -5.02 -11.95
CA GLN A 107 14.85 -5.04 -12.06
C GLN A 107 15.49 -4.06 -11.06
N ARG A 108 14.92 -2.87 -10.87
CA ARG A 108 15.38 -1.92 -9.85
C ARG A 108 15.10 -2.43 -8.44
N PHE A 109 13.95 -3.07 -8.22
CA PHE A 109 13.60 -3.67 -6.94
C PHE A 109 14.58 -4.78 -6.54
N GLN A 110 15.01 -5.62 -7.47
CA GLN A 110 15.99 -6.70 -7.23
C GLN A 110 17.35 -6.23 -6.70
N LEU A 111 17.70 -4.95 -6.89
CA LEU A 111 18.92 -4.37 -6.33
C LEU A 111 18.82 -4.13 -4.81
N ARG A 112 17.62 -4.26 -4.24
CA ARG A 112 17.35 -4.12 -2.81
C ARG A 112 17.47 -5.49 -2.15
N SER A 113 18.07 -5.53 -0.96
CA SER A 113 18.18 -6.78 -0.21
C SER A 113 16.82 -7.19 0.35
N ALA A 114 16.51 -8.48 0.23
CA ALA A 114 15.40 -9.14 0.92
C ALA A 114 15.84 -9.71 2.28
N ASP A 115 17.12 -9.66 2.61
CA ASP A 115 17.66 -10.19 3.87
C ASP A 115 17.02 -9.48 5.07
N GLY A 116 16.65 -10.26 6.08
CA GLY A 116 15.96 -9.75 7.26
C GLY A 116 14.49 -9.41 7.02
N CYS A 117 13.91 -9.65 5.84
CA CYS A 117 12.47 -9.52 5.65
C CYS A 117 11.72 -10.59 6.46
N VAL A 118 10.86 -10.14 7.37
CA VAL A 118 10.08 -10.99 8.29
C VAL A 118 8.57 -10.88 8.06
N GLY A 119 8.13 -9.90 7.26
CA GLY A 119 6.73 -9.72 6.91
C GLY A 119 6.58 -9.01 5.57
N VAL A 120 5.55 -9.39 4.81
CA VAL A 120 5.23 -8.85 3.49
C VAL A 120 3.74 -8.58 3.44
N GLU A 121 3.33 -7.43 2.91
CA GLU A 121 1.92 -6.99 2.86
C GLU A 121 1.23 -7.14 4.23
N GLN A 122 1.93 -6.75 5.29
CA GLN A 122 1.48 -6.93 6.66
C GLN A 122 0.27 -6.03 6.94
N GLU A 123 -0.87 -6.66 7.18
CA GLU A 123 -2.08 -5.98 7.65
C GLU A 123 -1.95 -5.65 9.14
N LEU A 124 -2.31 -4.42 9.51
CA LEU A 124 -2.44 -3.95 10.88
C LEU A 124 -3.87 -3.45 11.09
N ILE A 125 -4.50 -3.85 12.18
CA ILE A 125 -5.86 -3.46 12.53
C ILE A 125 -5.90 -3.14 14.01
N PHE A 126 -6.31 -1.92 14.37
CA PHE A 126 -6.44 -1.52 15.76
C PHE A 126 -7.80 -0.87 16.01
N ASP A 127 -8.55 -1.39 16.99
CA ASP A 127 -9.82 -0.81 17.42
C ASP A 127 -9.56 0.29 18.45
N VAL A 128 -9.88 1.54 18.08
CA VAL A 128 -9.73 2.71 18.97
C VAL A 128 -10.91 2.80 19.95
N GLY A 129 -11.97 2.02 19.71
CA GLY A 129 -13.24 2.13 20.40
C GLY A 129 -14.19 3.11 19.71
N SER A 130 -15.41 3.22 20.24
CA SER A 130 -16.47 4.09 19.73
C SER A 130 -16.81 3.87 18.24
N GLY A 131 -16.56 2.66 17.73
CA GLY A 131 -16.82 2.29 16.33
C GLY A 131 -15.74 2.74 15.35
N ILE A 132 -14.56 3.19 15.80
CA ILE A 132 -13.46 3.62 14.94
C ILE A 132 -12.36 2.55 14.91
N THR A 133 -12.00 2.11 13.72
CA THR A 133 -10.89 1.17 13.51
C THR A 133 -9.82 1.82 12.65
N LEU A 134 -8.56 1.75 13.09
CA LEU A 134 -7.41 2.09 12.26
C LEU A 134 -6.98 0.84 11.48
N ARG A 135 -6.72 1.01 10.18
CA ARG A 135 -6.20 -0.07 9.32
C ARG A 135 -5.02 0.40 8.50
N GLY A 136 -4.01 -0.44 8.39
CA GLY A 136 -2.83 -0.19 7.58
C GLY A 136 -2.39 -1.47 6.88
N ARG A 137 -1.70 -1.30 5.76
CA ARG A 137 -1.02 -2.41 5.10
C ARG A 137 0.37 -1.94 4.73
N ILE A 138 1.37 -2.54 5.35
CA ILE A 138 2.78 -2.21 5.17
C ILE A 138 3.33 -3.17 4.12
N ASP A 139 4.03 -2.65 3.11
CA ASP A 139 4.50 -3.50 2.00
C ASP A 139 5.52 -4.53 2.48
N ALA A 140 6.45 -4.13 3.36
CA ALA A 140 7.43 -5.03 3.95
C ALA A 140 7.86 -4.62 5.37
N VAL A 141 8.13 -5.63 6.19
CA VAL A 141 8.67 -5.51 7.55
C VAL A 141 10.02 -6.23 7.58
N PHE A 142 11.04 -5.54 8.08
CA PHE A 142 12.38 -6.07 8.26
C PHE A 142 12.74 -6.10 9.74
N ASP A 143 13.39 -7.18 10.16
CA ASP A 143 14.05 -7.29 11.46
C ASP A 143 15.54 -7.06 11.25
N ASP A 144 16.02 -5.90 11.71
CA ASP A 144 17.41 -5.50 11.57
C ASP A 144 18.08 -5.34 12.96
N PRO A 145 19.42 -5.27 13.04
CA PRO A 145 20.11 -5.17 14.33
C PRO A 145 19.78 -3.93 15.17
N ARG A 146 19.16 -2.90 14.58
CA ARG A 146 18.72 -1.67 15.25
C ARG A 146 17.25 -1.73 15.66
N GLY A 147 16.49 -2.70 15.14
CA GLY A 147 15.11 -2.99 15.49
C GLY A 147 14.24 -3.23 14.26
N VAL A 148 12.92 -3.17 14.45
CA VAL A 148 11.98 -3.35 13.35
C VAL A 148 11.99 -2.14 12.43
N ARG A 149 12.15 -2.39 11.13
CA ARG A 149 12.05 -1.38 10.08
C ARG A 149 10.87 -1.67 9.16
N LEU A 150 9.98 -0.70 9.02
CA LEU A 150 8.81 -0.78 8.14
C LEU A 150 9.15 -0.10 6.82
N VAL A 151 8.75 -0.69 5.69
CA VAL A 151 9.01 -0.10 4.38
C VAL A 151 7.74 -0.08 3.52
N ASP A 152 7.48 1.09 2.94
CA ASP A 152 6.46 1.35 1.93
C ASP A 152 7.16 1.68 0.59
N TRP A 153 6.88 0.88 -0.43
CA TRP A 153 7.46 1.03 -1.76
C TRP A 153 6.58 1.98 -2.58
N LYS A 154 7.20 2.96 -3.25
CA LYS A 154 6.51 3.79 -4.25
C LYS A 154 7.03 3.44 -5.64
N THR A 155 6.12 3.20 -6.58
CA THR A 155 6.52 2.95 -7.98
C THR A 155 6.87 4.25 -8.72
N GLY A 156 6.36 5.39 -8.26
CA GLY A 156 6.65 6.74 -8.78
C GLY A 156 7.41 7.63 -7.78
N SER A 157 7.10 8.92 -7.77
CA SER A 157 7.63 9.87 -6.79
C SER A 157 7.10 9.59 -5.37
N LEU A 158 7.87 9.96 -4.35
CA LEU A 158 7.47 9.80 -2.95
C LEU A 158 6.30 10.71 -2.56
N GLY A 159 6.25 11.93 -3.10
CA GLY A 159 5.27 12.93 -2.70
C GLY A 159 5.44 13.32 -1.22
N ALA A 160 4.36 13.74 -0.56
CA ALA A 160 4.34 13.97 0.88
C ALA A 160 4.07 12.65 1.62
N ALA A 161 5.14 11.94 1.99
CA ALA A 161 5.05 10.62 2.63
C ALA A 161 4.89 10.68 4.16
N ASN A 162 5.25 11.80 4.80
CA ASN A 162 5.35 11.95 6.26
C ASN A 162 4.09 11.48 6.99
N ASP A 163 2.93 12.04 6.62
CA ASP A 163 1.65 11.70 7.26
C ASP A 163 1.28 10.21 7.12
N GLN A 164 1.70 9.55 6.04
CA GLN A 164 1.48 8.12 5.85
C GLN A 164 2.41 7.29 6.73
N LEU A 165 3.69 7.67 6.81
CA LEU A 165 4.69 6.98 7.61
C LEU A 165 4.43 7.13 9.11
N ASP A 166 4.07 8.34 9.56
CA ASP A 166 3.65 8.61 10.94
C ASP A 166 2.42 7.77 11.32
N PHE A 167 1.46 7.62 10.39
CA PHE A 167 0.30 6.76 10.60
C PHE A 167 0.71 5.29 10.77
N TYR A 168 1.65 4.78 9.98
CA TYR A 168 2.13 3.41 10.13
C TYR A 168 2.95 3.20 11.41
N ALA A 169 3.79 4.16 11.79
CA ALA A 169 4.53 4.12 13.05
C ALA A 169 3.58 4.04 14.26
N LEU A 170 2.56 4.91 14.28
CA LEU A 170 1.52 4.91 15.31
C LEU A 170 0.77 3.58 15.34
N LEU A 171 0.29 3.12 14.19
CA LEU A 171 -0.51 1.90 14.12
C LEU A 171 0.30 0.66 14.53
N TRP A 172 1.58 0.59 14.17
CA TRP A 172 2.49 -0.45 14.65
C TRP A 172 2.64 -0.40 16.17
N GLY A 173 2.86 0.79 16.74
CA GLY A 173 2.94 0.99 18.19
C GLY A 173 1.69 0.54 18.94
N LEU A 174 0.51 0.84 18.38
CA LEU A 174 -0.77 0.44 18.96
C LEU A 174 -1.00 -1.08 18.87
N ASP A 175 -0.66 -1.71 17.75
CA ASP A 175 -0.85 -3.15 17.51
C ASP A 175 0.15 -4.01 18.30
N ARG A 176 1.43 -3.59 18.38
CA ARG A 176 2.53 -4.39 18.93
C ARG A 176 3.01 -3.96 20.32
N GLY A 177 2.63 -2.76 20.77
CA GLY A 177 3.06 -2.21 22.06
C GLY A 177 4.48 -1.63 22.04
N GLU A 178 5.13 -1.54 20.88
CA GLU A 178 6.46 -0.98 20.69
C GLU A 178 6.53 -0.17 19.39
N LEU A 179 7.34 0.89 19.35
CA LEU A 179 7.55 1.66 18.12
C LEU A 179 8.57 0.98 17.22
N PRO A 180 8.42 1.05 15.88
CA PRO A 180 9.46 0.60 14.98
C PRO A 180 10.70 1.50 15.11
N ALA A 181 11.88 0.94 14.84
CA ALA A 181 13.13 1.69 14.82
C ALA A 181 13.20 2.67 13.64
N ALA A 182 12.57 2.32 12.51
CA ALA A 182 12.48 3.17 11.31
C ALA A 182 11.22 2.86 10.50
N VAL A 183 10.68 3.87 9.81
CA VAL A 183 9.57 3.72 8.84
C VAL A 183 9.97 4.46 7.57
N GLU A 184 10.17 3.74 6.48
CA GLU A 184 10.73 4.31 5.25
C GLU A 184 9.69 4.30 4.11
N ALA A 185 9.65 5.39 3.35
CA ALA A 185 9.09 5.38 2.00
C ALA A 185 10.24 5.34 0.99
N VAL A 186 10.22 4.41 0.04
CA VAL A 186 11.27 4.26 -0.96
C VAL A 186 10.69 4.24 -2.37
N SER A 187 11.13 5.17 -3.21
CA SER A 187 10.81 5.16 -4.63
C SER A 187 11.64 4.07 -5.32
N VAL A 188 10.96 3.09 -5.91
CA VAL A 188 11.59 2.03 -6.70
C VAL A 188 12.12 2.58 -8.02
N SER A 189 11.44 3.57 -8.61
CA SER A 189 11.86 4.18 -9.87
C SER A 189 13.09 5.07 -9.71
N SER A 190 13.16 5.95 -8.70
CA SER A 190 14.28 6.88 -8.55
C SER A 190 15.34 6.44 -7.54
N GLY A 191 14.99 5.57 -6.59
CA GLY A 191 15.85 5.25 -5.44
C GLY A 191 15.77 6.27 -4.30
N GLU A 192 15.00 7.35 -4.46
CA GLU A 192 14.73 8.32 -3.41
C GLU A 192 14.14 7.64 -2.17
N ARG A 193 14.58 8.07 -0.99
CA ARG A 193 14.13 7.56 0.31
C ARG A 193 13.73 8.71 1.21
N TYR A 194 12.67 8.49 1.97
CA TYR A 194 12.28 9.28 3.13
C TYR A 194 12.16 8.35 4.35
N GLU A 195 12.60 8.82 5.51
CA GLU A 195 12.58 8.12 6.81
C GLU A 195 12.14 9.10 7.90
#